data_AF-C0BWD7-F1
#
_entry.id   AF-C0BWD7-F1
#
_cell.length_a   1.000
_cell.length_b   1.000
_cell.length_c   1.000
_cell.angle_alpha   90.00
_cell.angle_beta   90.00
_cell.angle_gamma   90.00
#
_symmetry.space_group_name_H-M   'P 1'
#
loop_
_entity.id
_entity.type
_entity.pdbx_description
1 polymer ?
#
loop_
_entity_poly.entity_id
_entity_poly.type
_entity_poly.pdbx_seq_one_letter_code
_entity_poly.pdbx_strand_id
1 'polypeptide(L)'
;MIKCVKCGSELREGSLFCTYCGEKTESRPDSSQFIGQVEKADAQADGLDGLFAQIRAYVKSETDKQQKVLSEKEERIRTLELELKEKEALIAQLNGKLKDLENAAPVAPDKRECPKCGNALSDDMVFCNQCGTKVR
;
A
#
# COMPACT_ATOMS: atom_id res chain seq x y z
N MET A 1 35.78 7.28 43.98
CA MET A 1 34.77 8.31 43.68
C MET A 1 35.48 9.65 43.51
N ILE A 2 35.10 10.47 42.53
CA ILE A 2 35.73 11.79 42.29
C ILE A 2 34.71 12.92 42.49
N LYS A 3 35.16 14.15 42.78
CA LYS A 3 34.28 15.32 42.87
C LYS A 3 34.36 16.16 41.61
N CYS A 4 33.24 16.70 41.16
CA CYS A 4 33.21 17.65 40.05
C CYS A 4 33.95 18.93 40.47
N VAL A 5 34.92 19.36 39.67
CA VAL A 5 35.72 20.57 39.91
C VAL A 5 34.89 21.87 39.88
N LYS A 6 33.72 21.85 39.24
CA LYS A 6 32.87 23.03 39.08
C LYS A 6 31.74 23.11 40.11
N CYS A 7 30.98 22.03 40.32
CA CYS A 7 29.83 22.06 41.22
C CYS A 7 30.02 21.25 42.51
N GLY A 8 31.13 20.54 42.67
CA GLY A 8 31.43 19.75 43.87
C GLY A 8 30.65 18.44 44.01
N SER A 9 29.77 18.11 43.07
CA SER A 9 28.98 16.87 43.11
C SER A 9 29.87 15.63 43.08
N GLU A 10 29.47 14.56 43.79
CA GLU A 10 30.16 13.28 43.73
C GLU A 10 29.85 12.54 42.42
N LEU A 11 30.90 12.04 41.77
CA LEU A 11 30.86 11.34 40.49
C LEU A 11 31.54 9.97 40.62
N ARG A 12 31.11 9.03 39.76
CA ARG A 12 31.77 7.73 39.63
C ARG A 12 33.14 7.90 38.97
N GLU A 13 34.08 7.03 39.32
CA GLU A 13 35.37 6.94 38.63
C GLU A 13 35.14 6.56 37.16
N GLY A 14 35.77 7.29 36.24
CA GLY A 14 35.58 7.10 34.80
C GLY A 14 34.38 7.81 34.18
N SER A 15 33.61 8.61 34.96
CA SER A 15 32.63 9.52 34.37
C SER A 15 33.34 10.50 33.42
N LEU A 16 32.79 10.71 32.22
CA LEU A 16 33.31 11.64 31.19
C LEU A 16 32.81 13.08 31.37
N PHE A 17 31.68 13.23 32.06
CA PHE A 17 31.07 14.50 32.39
C PHE A 17 30.32 14.40 33.72
N CYS A 18 30.17 15.53 34.39
CA CYS A 18 29.34 15.67 35.58
C CYS A 18 27.86 15.55 35.20
N THR A 19 27.15 14.57 35.76
CA THR A 19 25.71 14.37 35.53
C THR A 19 24.83 15.47 36.14
N TYR A 20 25.38 16.32 37.00
CA TYR A 20 24.65 17.37 37.70
C TYR A 20 24.82 18.76 37.08
N CYS A 21 26.01 19.12 36.58
CA CYS A 21 26.27 20.44 36.00
C CYS A 21 26.82 20.42 34.57
N GLY A 22 27.06 19.23 33.99
CA GLY A 22 27.54 19.05 32.62
C GLY A 22 29.03 19.33 32.42
N GLU A 23 29.80 19.65 33.46
CA GLU A 23 31.23 19.92 33.33
C GLU A 23 32.01 18.67 32.93
N LYS A 24 32.96 18.81 31.99
CA LYS A 24 33.82 17.71 31.59
C LYS A 24 34.78 17.36 32.73
N THR A 25 34.98 16.08 32.97
CA THR A 25 35.91 15.56 33.96
C THR A 25 37.25 15.27 33.30
N GLU A 26 38.36 15.63 33.96
CA GLU A 26 39.72 15.40 33.45
C GLU A 26 40.19 13.94 33.64
N SER A 27 39.37 13.08 34.26
CA SER A 27 39.63 11.65 34.39
C SER A 27 39.36 10.92 33.06
N ARG A 28 40.21 11.16 32.06
CA ARG A 28 40.29 10.27 30.91
C ARG A 28 40.99 9.00 31.39
N PRO A 29 40.35 7.82 31.45
CA PRO A 29 41.14 6.59 31.50
C PRO A 29 42.05 6.63 30.28
N ASP A 30 43.35 6.48 30.50
CA ASP A 30 44.37 6.66 29.49
C ASP A 30 44.18 5.63 28.37
N SER A 31 43.50 6.06 27.31
CA SER A 31 43.24 5.25 26.12
C SER A 31 44.53 4.87 25.39
N SER A 32 45.69 5.41 25.79
CA SER A 32 46.98 5.01 25.23
C SER A 32 47.41 3.60 25.66
N GLN A 33 46.88 3.05 26.77
CA GLN A 33 47.11 1.64 27.12
C GLN A 33 46.31 0.65 26.25
N PHE A 34 45.31 1.12 25.51
CA PHE A 34 44.53 0.26 24.60
C PHE A 34 45.06 0.27 23.15
N ILE A 35 45.92 1.23 22.80
CA ILE A 35 46.54 1.31 21.46
C ILE A 35 47.73 0.34 21.34
N GLY A 36 48.37 -0.03 22.44
CA GLY A 36 49.54 -0.93 22.46
C GLY A 36 49.25 -2.43 22.39
N GLN A 37 47.98 -2.86 22.33
CA GLN A 37 47.60 -4.29 22.20
C GLN A 37 46.95 -4.63 20.85
N VAL A 38 46.92 -3.69 19.90
CA VAL A 38 46.39 -3.97 18.56
C VAL A 38 47.42 -4.74 17.70
N GLU A 39 48.72 -4.65 18.01
CA GLU A 39 49.80 -5.31 17.25
C GLU A 39 50.01 -6.80 17.60
N LYS A 40 49.12 -7.41 18.40
CA LYS A 40 49.17 -8.86 18.70
C LYS A 40 47.80 -9.55 18.56
N ALA A 41 46.90 -8.99 17.75
CA ALA A 41 45.64 -9.62 17.36
C ALA A 41 45.67 -10.20 15.93
N ASP A 42 46.84 -10.32 15.31
CA ASP A 42 47.03 -10.74 13.91
C ASP A 42 46.82 -12.25 13.65
N ALA A 43 46.25 -12.99 14.61
CA ALA A 43 45.90 -14.41 14.45
C ALA A 43 44.38 -14.67 14.50
N GLN A 44 43.56 -13.65 14.76
CA GLN A 44 42.09 -13.79 14.87
C GLN A 44 41.30 -12.67 14.16
N ALA A 45 41.92 -11.94 13.21
CA ALA A 45 41.21 -11.01 12.34
C ALA A 45 40.51 -11.73 11.17
N ASP A 46 41.11 -12.80 10.67
CA ASP A 46 40.61 -13.55 9.51
C ASP A 46 39.24 -14.20 9.72
N GLY A 47 38.92 -14.59 10.97
CA GLY A 47 37.65 -15.24 11.31
C GLY A 47 36.44 -14.30 11.30
N LEU A 48 36.63 -13.06 11.78
CA LEU A 48 35.55 -12.05 11.81
C LEU A 48 35.29 -11.48 10.42
N ASP A 49 36.35 -11.19 9.66
CA ASP A 49 36.22 -10.69 8.29
C ASP A 49 35.56 -11.73 7.36
N GLY A 50 35.87 -13.01 7.56
CA GLY A 50 35.19 -14.12 6.88
C GLY A 50 33.69 -14.19 7.20
N LEU A 51 33.32 -14.02 8.48
CA LEU A 51 31.92 -13.99 8.90
C LEU A 51 31.17 -12.80 8.29
N PHE A 52 31.76 -11.60 8.30
CA PHE A 52 31.16 -10.42 7.65
C PHE A 52 31.06 -10.58 6.13
N ALA A 53 32.02 -11.23 5.47
CA ALA A 53 31.92 -11.57 4.05
C ALA A 53 30.75 -12.52 3.78
N GLN A 54 30.57 -13.55 4.62
CA GLN A 54 29.47 -14.50 4.50
C GLN A 54 28.10 -13.84 4.72
N ILE A 55 27.98 -12.99 5.74
CA ILE A 55 26.75 -12.22 6.02
C ILE A 55 26.43 -11.30 4.83
N ARG A 56 27.41 -10.56 4.30
CA ARG A 56 27.21 -9.70 3.12
C ARG A 56 26.79 -10.49 1.89
N ALA A 57 27.39 -11.65 1.64
CA ALA A 57 27.04 -12.51 0.52
C ALA A 57 25.61 -13.04 0.64
N TYR A 58 25.21 -13.48 1.85
CA TYR A 58 23.85 -13.94 2.12
C TYR A 58 22.83 -12.81 1.93
N VAL A 59 23.05 -11.64 2.54
CA VAL A 59 22.15 -10.48 2.41
C VAL A 59 22.02 -10.05 0.95
N LYS A 60 23.12 -10.04 0.19
CA LYS A 60 23.08 -9.74 -1.24
C LYS A 60 22.26 -10.78 -2.01
N SER A 61 22.50 -12.07 -1.77
CA SER A 61 21.73 -13.13 -2.43
C SER A 61 20.23 -13.04 -2.14
N GLU A 62 19.85 -12.79 -0.89
CA GLU A 62 18.44 -12.62 -0.53
C GLU A 62 17.84 -11.33 -1.11
N THR A 63 18.62 -10.24 -1.16
CA THR A 63 18.19 -8.97 -1.78
C THR A 63 17.96 -9.16 -3.29
N ASP A 64 18.87 -9.85 -3.98
CA ASP A 64 18.75 -10.13 -5.41
C ASP A 64 17.51 -11.00 -5.70
N LYS A 65 17.23 -12.01 -4.86
CA LYS A 65 16.00 -12.82 -4.96
C LYS A 65 14.75 -11.96 -4.77
N GLN A 66 14.73 -11.11 -3.75
CA GLN A 66 13.60 -10.23 -3.49
C GLN A 66 13.39 -9.24 -4.64
N GLN A 67 14.47 -8.67 -5.18
CA GLN A 67 14.41 -7.75 -6.31
C GLN A 67 13.83 -8.42 -7.55
N LYS A 68 14.20 -9.67 -7.83
CA LYS A 68 13.62 -10.46 -8.93
C LYS A 68 12.12 -10.70 -8.74
N VAL A 69 11.70 -11.08 -7.53
CA VAL A 69 10.27 -11.26 -7.22
C VAL A 69 9.50 -9.94 -7.36
N LEU A 70 10.10 -8.82 -6.95
CA LEU A 70 9.51 -7.50 -7.11
C LEU A 70 9.35 -7.13 -8.58
N SER A 71 10.37 -7.33 -9.43
CA SER A 71 10.26 -7.03 -10.86
C SER A 71 9.18 -7.86 -11.55
N GLU A 72 9.08 -9.16 -11.23
CA GLU A 72 8.01 -10.02 -11.77
C GLU A 72 6.61 -9.55 -11.33
N LYS A 73 6.47 -9.10 -10.08
CA LYS A 73 5.22 -8.53 -9.58
C LYS A 73 4.88 -7.20 -10.24
N GLU A 74 5.86 -6.33 -10.44
CA GLU A 74 5.67 -5.05 -11.13
C GLU A 74 5.19 -5.24 -12.56
N GLU A 75 5.76 -6.19 -13.29
CA GLU A 75 5.29 -6.57 -14.63
C GLU A 75 3.84 -7.06 -14.60
N ARG A 76 3.50 -7.93 -13.65
CA ARG A 76 2.12 -8.43 -13.48
C ARG A 76 1.14 -7.31 -13.14
N ILE A 77 1.53 -6.36 -12.30
CA ILE A 77 0.71 -5.18 -11.97
C ILE A 77 0.44 -4.38 -13.24
N ARG A 78 1.47 -4.09 -14.05
CA ARG A 78 1.30 -3.35 -15.32
C ARG A 78 0.34 -4.06 -16.28
N THR A 79 0.43 -5.38 -16.40
CA THR A 79 -0.49 -6.16 -17.23
C THR A 79 -1.93 -6.06 -16.71
N LEU A 80 -2.14 -6.22 -15.40
CA LEU A 80 -3.47 -6.14 -14.80
C LEU A 80 -4.08 -4.74 -14.93
N GLU A 81 -3.28 -3.69 -14.79
CA GLU A 81 -3.74 -2.30 -15.00
C GLU A 81 -4.21 -2.07 -16.44
N LEU A 82 -3.51 -2.63 -17.44
CA LEU A 82 -3.94 -2.56 -18.84
C LEU A 82 -5.25 -3.31 -19.06
N GLU A 83 -5.37 -4.53 -18.56
CA GLU A 83 -6.61 -5.32 -18.65
C GLU A 83 -7.80 -4.62 -17.97
N LEU A 84 -7.58 -4.00 -16.81
CA LEU A 84 -8.61 -3.23 -16.11
C LEU A 84 -9.09 -2.06 -16.96
N LYS A 85 -8.17 -1.30 -17.55
CA LYS A 85 -8.49 -0.17 -18.44
C LYS A 85 -9.30 -0.62 -19.66
N GLU A 86 -8.94 -1.75 -20.26
CA GLU A 86 -9.70 -2.32 -21.39
C GLU A 86 -11.10 -2.75 -20.96
N LYS A 87 -11.24 -3.40 -19.81
CA LYS A 87 -12.54 -3.81 -19.26
C LYS A 87 -13.41 -2.60 -18.91
N GLU A 88 -12.84 -1.55 -18.34
CA GLU A 88 -13.54 -0.29 -18.05
C GLU A 88 -14.07 0.36 -19.34
N ALA A 89 -13.25 0.39 -20.40
CA ALA A 89 -13.69 0.89 -21.71
C ALA A 89 -14.83 0.04 -22.30
N LEU A 90 -14.75 -1.29 -22.16
CA LEU A 90 -15.81 -2.20 -22.60
C LEU A 90 -17.12 -1.96 -21.83
N ILE A 91 -17.06 -1.78 -20.50
CA ILE A 91 -18.23 -1.46 -19.67
C ILE A 91 -18.86 -0.15 -20.14
N ALA A 92 -18.06 0.89 -20.40
CA ALA A 92 -18.57 2.16 -20.91
C ALA A 92 -19.28 2.00 -22.26
N GLN A 93 -18.72 1.21 -23.18
CA GLN A 93 -19.35 0.92 -24.48
C GLN A 93 -20.67 0.15 -24.33
N LEU A 94 -20.71 -0.88 -23.47
CA LEU A 94 -21.91 -1.67 -23.24
C LEU A 94 -23.02 -0.83 -22.60
N ASN A 95 -22.67 0.05 -21.67
CA ASN A 95 -23.63 0.99 -21.07
C ASN A 95 -24.20 1.97 -22.11
N GLY A 96 -23.39 2.44 -23.05
CA GLY A 96 -23.88 3.23 -24.18
C GLY A 96 -24.88 2.46 -25.03
N LYS A 97 -24.54 1.24 -25.43
CA LYS A 97 -25.44 0.37 -26.21
C LYS A 97 -26.74 0.04 -25.47
N LEU A 98 -26.68 -0.22 -24.17
CA LEU A 98 -27.87 -0.45 -23.35
C LEU A 98 -28.79 0.77 -23.39
N LYS A 99 -28.23 1.97 -23.20
CA LYS A 99 -28.99 3.22 -23.27
C LYS A 99 -29.62 3.44 -24.66
N ASP A 100 -28.90 3.12 -25.72
CA ASP A 100 -29.44 3.22 -27.09
C ASP A 100 -30.60 2.24 -27.30
N LEU A 101 -30.49 1.01 -26.80
CA LEU A 101 -31.56 0.00 -26.87
C LEU A 101 -32.78 0.38 -26.01
N GLU A 102 -32.57 0.96 -24.84
CA GLU A 102 -33.64 1.51 -24.00
C GLU A 102 -34.40 2.64 -24.73
N ASN A 103 -33.68 3.54 -25.40
CA ASN A 103 -34.28 4.63 -26.18
C ASN A 103 -34.90 4.15 -27.50
N ALA A 104 -34.42 3.03 -28.06
CA ALA A 104 -34.94 2.42 -29.27
C ALA A 104 -36.12 1.47 -29.01
N ALA A 105 -36.49 1.23 -27.75
CA ALA A 105 -37.75 0.57 -27.44
C ALA A 105 -38.88 1.38 -28.10
N PRO A 106 -39.68 0.78 -29.00
CA PRO A 106 -40.78 1.50 -29.63
C PRO A 106 -41.66 2.01 -28.50
N VAL A 107 -41.85 3.33 -28.44
CA VAL A 107 -42.89 3.95 -27.61
C VAL A 107 -44.16 3.21 -27.99
N ALA A 108 -44.61 2.30 -27.10
CA ALA A 108 -45.79 1.51 -27.36
C ALA A 108 -46.90 2.51 -27.69
N PRO A 109 -47.65 2.32 -28.79
CA PRO A 109 -48.69 3.26 -29.19
C PRO A 109 -49.59 3.50 -27.98
N ASP A 110 -49.86 4.78 -27.67
CA ASP A 110 -50.62 5.25 -26.51
C ASP A 110 -51.74 4.26 -26.18
N LYS A 111 -51.52 3.42 -25.15
CA LYS A 111 -52.48 2.40 -24.77
C LYS A 111 -53.64 3.13 -24.10
N ARG A 112 -54.71 3.36 -24.84
CA ARG A 112 -55.97 3.85 -24.28
C ARG A 112 -56.47 2.84 -23.26
N GLU A 113 -56.82 3.27 -22.06
CA GLU A 113 -57.36 2.40 -21.03
C GLU A 113 -58.89 2.50 -20.97
N CYS A 114 -59.55 1.42 -20.59
CA CYS A 114 -61.01 1.42 -20.41
C CYS A 114 -61.39 2.31 -19.21
N PRO A 115 -62.28 3.31 -19.38
CA PRO A 115 -62.65 4.22 -18.30
C PRO A 115 -63.44 3.56 -17.16
N LYS A 116 -63.95 2.34 -17.36
CA LYS A 116 -64.72 1.60 -16.34
C LYS A 116 -63.87 0.62 -15.54
N CYS A 117 -62.91 -0.07 -16.17
CA CYS A 117 -62.16 -1.15 -15.50
C CYS A 117 -60.63 -1.03 -15.62
N GLY A 118 -60.10 -0.01 -16.28
CA GLY A 118 -58.66 0.22 -16.43
C GLY A 118 -57.95 -0.74 -17.40
N ASN A 119 -58.67 -1.62 -18.09
CA ASN A 119 -58.03 -2.56 -19.02
C ASN A 119 -57.48 -1.83 -20.27
N ALA A 120 -56.27 -2.19 -20.71
CA ALA A 120 -55.67 -1.65 -21.92
C ALA A 120 -56.49 -2.02 -23.17
N LEU A 121 -56.81 -1.02 -23.98
CA LEU A 121 -57.55 -1.12 -25.23
C LEU A 121 -56.60 -0.95 -26.41
N SER A 122 -56.83 -1.70 -27.48
CA SER A 122 -56.20 -1.40 -28.77
C SER A 122 -56.99 -0.34 -29.52
N ASP A 123 -56.36 0.30 -30.51
CA ASP A 123 -56.88 1.54 -31.10
C ASP A 123 -58.22 1.36 -31.86
N ASP A 124 -58.52 0.13 -32.28
CA ASP A 124 -59.72 -0.25 -33.06
C ASP A 124 -60.86 -0.88 -32.25
N MET A 125 -60.74 -0.96 -30.91
CA MET A 125 -61.80 -1.54 -30.08
C MET A 125 -63.02 -0.61 -29.95
N VAL A 126 -64.21 -1.14 -30.20
CA VAL A 126 -65.51 -0.46 -29.95
C VAL A 126 -66.02 -0.76 -28.54
N PHE A 127 -65.73 -1.96 -28.02
CA PHE A 127 -66.11 -2.39 -26.68
C PHE A 127 -64.90 -2.95 -25.94
N CYS A 128 -64.86 -2.77 -24.62
CA CYS A 128 -63.87 -3.37 -23.75
C CYS A 128 -64.09 -4.89 -23.68
N ASN A 129 -63.07 -5.66 -24.06
CA ASN A 129 -63.09 -7.13 -24.01
C ASN A 129 -63.14 -7.72 -22.59
N GLN A 130 -62.90 -6.92 -21.54
CA GLN A 130 -62.94 -7.38 -20.15
C GLN A 130 -64.28 -7.07 -19.46
N CYS A 131 -64.83 -5.87 -19.64
CA CYS A 131 -66.03 -5.45 -18.90
C CYS A 131 -67.25 -5.10 -19.78
N GLY A 132 -67.11 -5.20 -21.12
CA GLY A 132 -68.20 -4.95 -22.08
C GLY A 132 -68.55 -3.47 -22.29
N THR A 133 -67.86 -2.54 -21.64
CA THR A 133 -68.14 -1.10 -21.78
C THR A 133 -67.82 -0.62 -23.19
N LYS A 134 -68.70 0.19 -23.78
CA LYS A 134 -68.45 0.85 -25.06
C LYS A 134 -67.38 1.94 -24.90
N VAL A 135 -66.35 1.90 -25.73
CA VAL A 135 -65.12 2.73 -25.61
C VAL A 135 -64.84 3.60 -26.85
N ARG A 136 -65.62 3.44 -27.92
CA ARG A 136 -65.65 4.29 -29.11
C ARG A 136 -67.09 4.57 -29.52
#